data_AF-A0A9R1V151-F1
#
_entry.id   AF-A0A9R1V151-F1
#
_cell.length_a   1.000
_cell.length_b   1.000
_cell.length_c   1.000
_cell.angle_alpha   90.00
_cell.angle_beta   90.00
_cell.angle_gamma   90.00
#
_symmetry.space_group_name_H-M   'P 1'
#
loop_
_entity.id
_entity.type
_entity.pdbx_description
1 polymer ?
#
loop_
_entity_poly.entity_id
_entity_poly.type
_entity_poly.pdbx_seq_one_letter_code
_entity_poly.pdbx_strand_id
1 'polypeptide(L)'
;MHTFRSPQKIRFTHENIDNNKIAEDVYTLHGEDELPLCLCPKRGYIGITTTILFPCSNRFRTVDSCNGTFCLKTKNGLTLWNPSIRRKVRVPECPRSSELALGGIGFGFDPISDDYKIVWISYEKDTSFVYAVKTGTWCEVASPKPVYFCVI
;
A
#
# COMPACT_ATOMS: atom_id res chain seq x y z
N MET A 1 -32.46 -10.59 16.96
CA MET A 1 -31.78 -10.52 15.65
C MET A 1 -30.90 -9.28 15.69
N HIS A 2 -29.64 -9.40 16.14
CA HIS A 2 -28.73 -8.25 16.20
C HIS A 2 -28.25 -7.97 14.78
N THR A 3 -28.72 -6.87 14.20
CA THR A 3 -28.10 -6.30 13.00
C THR A 3 -26.71 -5.84 13.39
N PHE A 4 -25.68 -6.63 13.04
CA PHE A 4 -24.30 -6.14 13.03
C PHE A 4 -24.25 -5.01 12.01
N ARG A 5 -24.45 -3.77 12.47
CA ARG A 5 -24.09 -2.61 11.67
C ARG A 5 -22.60 -2.74 11.38
N SER A 6 -22.23 -2.69 10.10
CA SER A 6 -20.82 -2.57 9.73
C SER A 6 -20.21 -1.41 10.52
N PRO A 7 -19.01 -1.57 11.11
CA PRO A 7 -18.32 -0.49 11.78
C PRO A 7 -18.28 0.75 10.88
N GLN A 8 -18.49 1.93 11.44
CA GLN A 8 -18.32 3.17 10.70
C GLN A 8 -16.85 3.26 10.26
N LYS A 9 -16.64 3.60 8.99
CA LYS A 9 -15.30 3.73 8.41
C LYS A 9 -15.02 5.19 8.11
N ILE A 10 -13.87 5.68 8.55
CA ILE A 10 -13.37 7.01 8.26
C ILE A 10 -12.44 6.94 7.04
N ARG A 11 -12.66 7.82 6.07
CA ARG A 11 -11.79 7.99 4.91
C ARG A 11 -10.80 9.12 5.17
N PHE A 12 -9.52 8.82 5.11
CA PHE A 12 -8.45 9.83 5.07
C PHE A 12 -7.98 10.01 3.64
N THR A 13 -7.89 11.27 3.20
CA THR A 13 -7.22 11.66 1.97
C THR A 13 -5.79 12.04 2.32
N HIS A 14 -4.84 11.45 1.60
CA HIS A 14 -3.43 11.72 1.71
C HIS A 14 -2.99 12.38 0.42
N GLU A 15 -2.64 13.66 0.49
CA GLU A 15 -2.14 14.42 -0.65
C GLU A 15 -0.64 14.12 -0.80
N ASN A 16 -0.25 13.53 -1.92
CA ASN A 16 1.16 13.40 -2.26
C ASN A 16 1.62 14.67 -2.99
N ILE A 17 2.54 15.42 -2.39
CA ILE A 17 3.10 16.64 -3.00
C ILE A 17 4.47 16.30 -3.58
N ASP A 18 4.60 16.39 -4.91
CA ASP A 18 5.88 16.31 -5.62
C ASP A 18 6.18 17.66 -6.31
N ASN A 19 7.35 18.24 -6.04
CA ASN A 19 7.78 19.54 -6.58
C ASN A 19 6.72 20.66 -6.50
N ASN A 20 6.05 20.78 -5.35
CA ASN A 20 4.95 21.73 -5.09
C ASN A 20 3.71 21.57 -5.99
N LYS A 21 3.55 20.41 -6.64
CA LYS A 21 2.32 20.01 -7.32
C LYS A 21 1.73 18.80 -6.61
N ILE A 22 0.40 18.75 -6.48
CA ILE A 22 -0.29 17.55 -6.03
C ILE A 22 -0.10 16.51 -7.13
N ALA A 23 0.64 15.45 -6.82
CA ALA A 23 0.94 14.39 -7.75
C ALA A 23 -0.24 13.40 -7.81
N GLU A 24 -0.69 12.92 -6.65
CA GLU A 24 -1.77 11.93 -6.53
C GLU A 24 -2.45 12.05 -5.16
N ASP A 25 -3.77 11.86 -5.13
CA ASP A 25 -4.54 11.68 -3.90
C ASP A 25 -4.67 10.19 -3.60
N VAL A 26 -4.23 9.79 -2.41
CA VAL A 26 -4.33 8.41 -1.95
C VAL A 26 -5.32 8.33 -0.79
N TYR A 27 -6.24 7.37 -0.83
CA TYR A 27 -7.29 7.26 0.17
C TYR A 27 -7.09 6.04 1.03
N THR A 28 -7.31 6.21 2.33
CA THR A 28 -7.31 5.08 3.28
C THR A 28 -8.59 5.06 4.09
N LEU A 29 -9.11 3.86 4.35
CA LEU A 29 -10.31 3.62 5.14
C LEU A 29 -9.92 2.89 6.43
N HIS A 30 -10.41 3.37 7.56
CA HIS A 30 -10.09 2.83 8.89
C HIS A 30 -11.36 2.71 9.72
N GLY A 31 -11.44 1.70 10.60
CA GLY A 31 -12.50 1.65 11.61
C GLY A 31 -12.35 2.80 12.62
N GLU A 32 -13.46 3.33 13.13
CA GLU A 32 -13.43 4.36 14.20
C GLU A 32 -12.69 3.89 15.46
N ASP A 33 -12.75 2.59 15.73
CA ASP A 33 -12.12 1.89 16.86
C ASP A 33 -10.61 1.67 16.69
N GLU A 34 -10.10 1.73 15.45
CA GLU A 34 -8.69 1.49 15.14
C GLU A 34 -7.81 2.76 15.25
N LEU A 35 -8.43 3.93 15.45
CA LEU A 35 -7.74 5.22 15.39
C LEU A 35 -7.60 5.88 16.77
N PRO A 36 -6.41 6.42 17.11
CA PRO A 36 -6.22 7.22 18.31
C PRO A 36 -6.76 8.66 18.09
N LEU A 37 -8.07 8.81 17.91
CA LEU A 37 -8.71 10.10 17.65
C LEU A 37 -9.25 10.74 18.93
N CYS A 38 -9.09 12.06 19.05
CA CYS A 38 -9.79 12.84 20.07
C CYS A 38 -11.17 13.28 19.55
N LEU A 39 -12.23 12.91 20.28
CA LEU A 39 -13.58 13.39 20.01
C LEU A 39 -13.79 14.78 20.62
N CYS A 40 -14.23 15.75 19.83
CA CYS A 40 -14.79 17.01 20.32
C CYS A 40 -16.32 16.91 20.35
N PRO A 41 -16.97 17.08 21.52
CA PRO A 41 -18.43 17.04 21.61
C PRO A 41 -19.17 18.07 20.72
N LYS A 42 -18.49 19.16 20.32
CA LYS A 42 -19.09 20.26 19.53
C LYS A 42 -18.67 20.29 18.05
N ARG A 43 -17.61 19.57 17.66
CA ARG A 43 -17.00 19.65 16.31
C ARG A 43 -16.74 18.29 15.64
N GLY A 44 -16.99 17.17 16.33
CA GLY A 44 -16.60 15.85 15.83
C GLY A 44 -15.10 15.60 16.03
N TYR A 45 -14.51 14.80 15.14
CA TYR A 45 -13.08 14.47 15.18
C TYR A 45 -12.19 15.71 14.95
N ILE A 46 -11.27 16.00 15.88
CA ILE A 46 -10.38 17.19 15.81
C ILE A 46 -9.06 16.87 15.04
N GLY A 47 -8.92 15.64 14.55
CA GLY A 47 -7.71 15.15 13.91
C GLY A 47 -6.80 14.36 14.87
N ILE A 48 -5.67 13.90 14.32
CA ILE A 48 -4.65 13.15 15.05
C ILE A 48 -3.77 14.16 15.78
N THR A 49 -3.92 14.29 17.10
CA THR A 49 -3.15 15.25 17.93
C THR A 49 -1.70 14.83 18.13
N THR A 50 -1.36 13.57 17.87
CA THR A 50 0.02 13.10 17.91
C THR A 50 0.65 13.20 16.52
N THR A 51 1.77 13.91 16.42
CA THR A 51 2.59 13.90 15.22
C THR A 51 2.99 12.47 14.85
N ILE A 52 2.57 12.01 13.68
CA ILE A 52 3.02 10.72 13.13
C ILE A 52 4.28 10.99 12.31
N LEU A 53 5.39 10.38 12.72
CA LEU A 53 6.63 10.46 11.94
C LEU A 53 6.45 9.68 10.64
N PHE A 54 6.65 10.36 9.52
CA PHE A 54 6.67 9.74 8.21
C PHE A 54 7.79 8.67 8.14
N PRO A 55 7.55 7.49 7.55
CA PRO A 55 8.43 6.33 7.74
C PRO A 55 9.76 6.44 6.99
N CYS A 56 9.87 7.39 6.05
CA CYS A 56 11.03 7.57 5.17
C CYS A 56 11.61 8.99 5.29
N SER A 57 12.92 9.11 5.52
CA SER A 57 13.62 10.40 5.54
C SER A 57 14.14 10.83 4.15
N ASN A 58 14.00 9.98 3.14
CA ASN A 58 14.52 10.19 1.77
C ASN A 58 13.37 10.30 0.77
N ARG A 59 13.68 10.75 -0.46
CA ARG A 59 12.73 10.68 -1.59
C ARG A 59 12.14 9.27 -1.70
N PHE A 60 10.82 9.22 -1.83
CA PHE A 60 10.04 8.01 -1.96
C PHE A 60 9.01 8.18 -3.08
N ARG A 61 8.55 7.05 -3.61
CA ARG A 61 7.37 6.97 -4.47
C ARG A 61 6.33 6.11 -3.76
N THR A 62 5.08 6.56 -3.74
CA THR A 62 3.97 5.70 -3.35
C THR A 62 3.73 4.69 -4.47
N VAL A 63 3.76 3.40 -4.14
CA VAL A 63 3.41 2.33 -5.09
C VAL A 63 1.89 2.25 -5.19
N ASP A 64 1.25 2.04 -4.04
CA ASP A 64 -0.21 2.03 -3.89
C ASP A 64 -0.55 2.08 -2.38
N SER A 65 -1.83 2.15 -2.07
CA SER A 65 -2.35 1.92 -0.72
C SER A 65 -3.52 0.94 -0.73
N CYS A 66 -3.67 0.18 0.35
CA CYS A 66 -4.78 -0.73 0.54
C CYS A 66 -5.14 -0.79 2.02
N ASN A 67 -6.42 -0.60 2.37
CA ASN A 67 -6.94 -0.76 3.73
C ASN A 67 -6.08 -0.07 4.82
N GLY A 68 -5.75 1.20 4.60
CA GLY A 68 -4.95 1.94 5.60
C GLY A 68 -3.44 1.74 5.52
N THR A 69 -2.96 0.80 4.71
CA THR A 69 -1.54 0.51 4.57
C THR A 69 -1.02 1.06 3.26
N PHE A 70 0.07 1.82 3.31
CA PHE A 70 0.82 2.30 2.17
C PHE A 70 1.93 1.32 1.82
N CYS A 71 2.12 1.08 0.53
CA CYS A 71 3.34 0.49 0.00
C CYS A 71 4.22 1.60 -0.59
N LEU A 72 5.38 1.84 0.01
CA LEU A 72 6.31 2.90 -0.36
C LEU A 72 7.57 2.30 -0.97
N LYS A 73 8.03 2.85 -2.10
CA LYS A 73 9.30 2.50 -2.73
C LYS A 73 10.31 3.62 -2.47
N THR A 74 11.47 3.24 -1.93
CA THR A 74 12.63 4.13 -1.76
C THR A 74 13.86 3.52 -2.45
N LYS A 75 14.97 4.27 -2.47
CA LYS A 75 16.28 3.73 -2.88
C LYS A 75 16.72 2.49 -2.07
N ASN A 76 16.19 2.33 -0.85
CA ASN A 76 16.52 1.22 0.04
C ASN A 76 15.58 0.02 -0.12
N GLY A 77 14.62 0.07 -1.04
CA GLY A 77 13.63 -0.98 -1.25
C GLY A 77 12.22 -0.58 -0.85
N LEU A 78 11.38 -1.59 -0.64
CA LEU A 78 9.96 -1.45 -0.36
C LEU A 78 9.70 -1.41 1.15
N THR A 79 8.74 -0.60 1.56
CA THR A 79 8.30 -0.49 2.96
C THR A 79 6.78 -0.42 3.00
N LEU A 80 6.17 -1.28 3.79
CA LEU A 80 4.76 -1.19 4.14
C LEU A 80 4.62 -0.30 5.38
N TRP A 81 3.69 0.64 5.35
CA TRP A 81 3.47 1.56 6.46
C TRP A 81 1.98 1.80 6.66
N ASN A 82 1.49 1.53 7.86
CA ASN A 82 0.15 1.90 8.29
C ASN A 82 0.27 3.04 9.32
N PRO A 83 -0.08 4.29 8.96
CA PRO A 83 -0.01 5.43 9.88
C PRO A 83 -0.91 5.29 11.10
N SER A 84 -2.09 4.68 10.95
CA SER A 84 -3.11 4.58 12.00
C SER A 84 -2.66 3.74 13.18
N ILE A 85 -2.04 2.59 12.88
CA ILE A 85 -1.44 1.73 13.92
C ILE A 85 0.04 2.03 14.15
N ARG A 86 0.59 3.04 13.45
CA ARG A 86 2.00 3.49 13.53
C ARG A 86 3.03 2.37 13.31
N ARG A 87 2.69 1.37 12.51
CA ARG A 87 3.59 0.25 12.20
C ARG A 87 4.16 0.43 10.80
N LYS A 88 5.46 0.16 10.68
CA LYS A 88 6.13 -0.01 9.39
C LYS A 88 6.89 -1.32 9.36
N VAL A 89 6.93 -1.94 8.20
CA VAL A 89 7.66 -3.17 7.94
C VAL A 89 8.44 -3.00 6.65
N ARG A 90 9.75 -3.25 6.72
CA ARG A 90 10.58 -3.29 5.52
C ARG A 90 10.36 -4.62 4.81
N VAL A 91 10.06 -4.56 3.53
CA VAL A 91 9.90 -5.75 2.70
C VAL A 91 11.30 -6.24 2.33
N PRO A 92 11.59 -7.55 2.44
CA PRO A 92 12.81 -8.15 1.93
C PRO A 92 13.02 -7.81 0.45
N GLU A 93 14.27 -7.76 0.02
CA GLU A 93 14.55 -7.54 -1.40
C GLU A 93 13.97 -8.67 -2.26
N CYS A 94 13.34 -8.30 -3.37
CA CYS A 94 12.82 -9.27 -4.32
C CYS A 94 14.00 -10.02 -4.95
N PRO A 95 13.95 -11.35 -5.04
CA PRO A 95 14.89 -12.10 -5.87
C PRO A 95 14.88 -11.53 -7.29
N ARG A 96 16.06 -11.41 -7.91
CA ARG A 96 16.20 -10.87 -9.27
C ARG A 96 15.61 -9.46 -9.45
N SER A 97 15.67 -8.62 -8.41
CA SER A 97 15.21 -7.22 -8.44
C SER A 97 15.75 -6.42 -9.63
N SER A 98 16.98 -6.71 -10.08
CA SER A 98 17.60 -6.12 -11.26
C SER A 98 16.88 -6.44 -12.58
N GLU A 99 16.31 -7.64 -12.70
CA GLU A 99 15.57 -8.08 -13.90
C GLU A 99 14.15 -7.47 -13.97
N LEU A 100 13.68 -6.92 -12.85
CA LEU A 100 12.36 -6.30 -12.70
C LEU A 100 12.43 -4.76 -12.75
N ALA A 101 13.60 -4.19 -13.06
CA ALA A 101 13.82 -2.74 -13.07
C ALA A 101 12.95 -2.01 -14.11
N LEU A 102 12.67 -2.66 -15.25
CA LEU A 102 11.82 -2.17 -16.32
C LEU A 102 10.39 -2.74 -16.19
N GLY A 103 9.83 -2.64 -14.99
CA GLY A 103 8.62 -3.35 -14.60
C GLY A 103 7.59 -2.52 -13.85
N GLY A 104 6.45 -3.12 -13.58
CA GLY A 104 5.38 -2.57 -12.75
C GLY A 104 5.46 -3.11 -11.32
N ILE A 105 5.12 -2.29 -10.34
CA ILE A 105 4.93 -2.73 -8.94
C ILE A 105 3.51 -2.36 -8.53
N GLY A 106 2.78 -3.29 -7.94
CA GLY A 106 1.45 -3.09 -7.38
C GLY A 106 1.34 -3.63 -5.95
N PHE A 107 0.38 -3.11 -5.20
CA PHE A 107 0.11 -3.54 -3.83
C PHE A 107 -1.39 -3.67 -3.61
N GLY A 108 -1.84 -4.74 -2.94
CA GLY A 108 -3.25 -4.96 -2.70
C GLY A 108 -3.52 -6.03 -1.65
N PHE A 109 -4.78 -6.22 -1.33
CA PHE A 109 -5.26 -7.27 -0.44
C PHE A 109 -5.90 -8.39 -1.25
N ASP A 110 -5.41 -9.61 -1.06
CA ASP A 110 -6.01 -10.82 -1.61
C ASP A 110 -7.01 -11.40 -0.57
N PRO A 111 -8.33 -11.28 -0.81
CA PRO A 111 -9.33 -11.77 0.11
C PRO A 111 -9.40 -13.30 0.19
N ILE A 112 -8.86 -14.03 -0.79
CA ILE A 112 -8.88 -15.50 -0.81
C ILE A 112 -7.87 -16.04 0.20
N SER A 113 -6.65 -15.50 0.20
CA SER A 113 -5.61 -15.84 1.19
C SER A 113 -5.67 -14.99 2.45
N ASP A 114 -6.56 -14.01 2.50
CA ASP A 114 -6.66 -13.00 3.57
C ASP A 114 -5.30 -12.31 3.80
N ASP A 115 -4.57 -11.98 2.74
CA ASP A 115 -3.19 -11.48 2.86
C ASP A 115 -2.96 -10.24 2.01
N TYR A 116 -2.11 -9.34 2.50
CA TYR A 116 -1.58 -8.29 1.66
C TYR A 116 -0.50 -8.86 0.75
N LYS A 117 -0.53 -8.45 -0.52
CA LYS A 117 0.41 -8.90 -1.53
C LYS A 117 1.04 -7.73 -2.25
N ILE A 118 2.32 -7.87 -2.58
CA ILE A 118 3.01 -6.99 -3.50
C ILE A 118 3.30 -7.80 -4.75
N VAL A 119 2.91 -7.26 -5.90
CA VAL A 119 3.21 -7.87 -7.20
C VAL A 119 4.28 -7.02 -7.87
N TRP A 120 5.31 -7.67 -8.40
CA TRP A 120 6.35 -7.03 -9.19
C TRP A 120 6.49 -7.78 -10.52
N ILE A 121 6.11 -7.12 -11.61
CA ILE A 121 6.08 -7.70 -12.95
C ILE A 121 7.23 -7.16 -13.79
N SER A 122 7.82 -7.99 -14.65
CA SER A 122 8.74 -7.52 -15.71
C SER A 122 7.96 -7.24 -17.00
N TYR A 123 8.27 -6.16 -17.70
CA TYR A 123 7.73 -5.93 -19.05
C TYR A 123 8.49 -6.69 -20.14
N GLU A 124 9.72 -7.14 -19.86
CA GLU A 124 10.57 -7.80 -20.85
C GLU A 124 10.64 -9.32 -20.62
N LYS A 125 10.66 -9.75 -19.36
CA LYS A 125 10.82 -11.15 -18.98
C LYS A 125 9.47 -11.83 -18.74
N ASP A 126 9.46 -13.15 -18.90
CA ASP A 126 8.31 -14.02 -18.59
C ASP A 126 8.18 -14.33 -17.08
N THR A 127 8.88 -13.57 -16.24
CA THR A 127 8.93 -13.76 -14.80
C THR A 127 8.28 -12.59 -14.07
N SER A 128 7.48 -12.93 -13.06
CA SER A 128 6.89 -11.99 -12.12
C SER A 128 7.08 -12.52 -10.71
N PHE A 129 7.00 -11.65 -9.72
CA PHE A 129 7.14 -12.05 -8.32
C PHE A 129 5.98 -11.53 -7.49
N VAL A 130 5.53 -12.36 -6.57
CA VAL A 130 4.51 -12.02 -5.58
C VAL A 130 5.10 -12.17 -4.19
N TYR A 131 5.08 -11.09 -3.42
CA TYR A 131 5.37 -11.12 -2.00
C TYR A 131 4.08 -11.34 -1.22
N ALA A 132 4.08 -12.31 -0.31
CA ALA A 132 3.00 -12.52 0.65
C ALA A 132 3.44 -11.97 2.02
N VAL A 133 2.66 -11.04 2.58
CA VAL A 133 3.03 -10.34 3.82
C VAL A 133 2.97 -11.28 5.02
N LYS A 134 1.97 -12.17 5.08
CA LYS A 134 1.84 -13.15 6.18
C LYS A 134 3.03 -14.09 6.28
N THR A 135 3.54 -14.59 5.16
CA THR A 135 4.69 -15.52 5.15
C THR A 135 6.03 -14.81 5.15
N GLY A 136 6.07 -13.56 4.69
CA GLY A 136 7.29 -12.78 4.55
C GLY A 136 8.17 -13.24 3.39
N THR A 137 7.60 -13.88 2.39
CA THR A 137 8.34 -14.53 1.30
C THR A 137 7.94 -14.03 -0.08
N TRP A 138 8.92 -13.94 -0.97
CA TRP A 138 8.72 -13.75 -2.41
C TRP A 138 8.58 -15.11 -3.10
N CYS A 139 7.60 -15.22 -3.98
CA CYS A 139 7.40 -16.37 -4.85
C CYS A 139 7.47 -15.92 -6.31
N GLU A 140 8.24 -16.65 -7.12
CA GLU A 140 8.23 -16.48 -8.57
C GLU A 140 6.91 -17.03 -9.13
N VAL A 141 6.29 -16.27 -10.03
CA VAL A 141 5.08 -16.67 -10.74
C VAL A 141 5.27 -16.40 -12.23
N ALA A 142 4.57 -17.17 -13.07
CA ALA A 142 4.52 -16.90 -14.50
C ALA A 142 4.02 -15.48 -14.73
N SER A 143 4.72 -14.72 -15.57
CA SER A 143 4.26 -13.37 -15.92
C SER A 143 2.93 -13.47 -16.67
N PRO A 144 1.90 -12.71 -16.27
CA PRO A 144 0.74 -12.53 -17.13
C PRO A 144 1.22 -11.66 -18.30
N LYS A 145 1.78 -12.28 -19.34
CA LYS A 145 1.92 -11.64 -20.65
C LYS A 145 0.58 -11.83 -21.38
N PRO A 146 -0.36 -10.87 -21.30
CA PRO A 146 -1.48 -10.88 -22.23
C PRO A 146 -0.90 -10.85 -23.64
N VAL A 147 -1.30 -11.82 -24.45
CA VAL A 147 -0.97 -11.82 -25.87
C VAL A 147 -1.88 -10.79 -26.53
N TYR A 148 -1.37 -9.59 -26.74
CA TYR A 148 -2.10 -8.56 -27.47
C TYR A 148 -2.02 -8.88 -28.97
N PHE A 149 -3.13 -9.26 -29.58
CA PHE A 149 -3.24 -9.27 -31.04
C PHE A 149 -4.05 -8.07 -31.49
N CYS A 150 -3.51 -7.31 -32.44
CA CYS A 150 -4.29 -6.32 -33.17
C CYS A 150 -5.12 -7.06 -34.22
N VAL A 151 -6.43 -6.96 -34.16
CA VAL A 151 -7.30 -7.41 -35.26
C VAL A 151 -7.27 -6.29 -36.30
N ILE A 152 -6.64 -6.54 -37.44
CA ILE A 152 -6.60 -5.63 -38.60
C ILE A 152 -7.91 -5.80 -39.37
#